data_AF-A0A7V4Q8L2-F1
#
_entry.id   AF-A0A7V4Q8L2-F1
#
_cell.length_a   1.000
_cell.length_b   1.000
_cell.length_c   1.000
_cell.angle_alpha   90.00
_cell.angle_beta   90.00
_cell.angle_gamma   90.00
#
_symmetry.space_group_name_H-M   'P 1'
#
loop_
_entity.id
_entity.type
_entity.pdbx_description
1 polymer ?
#
loop_
_entity_poly.entity_id
_entity_poly.type
_entity_poly.pdbx_seq_one_letter_code
_entity_poly.pdbx_strand_id
1 'polypeptide(L)'
;MSAETKRVWRVFPLGNRYVYDYGSRSADNPAFTTIAWIMNHIAQTAEMYLYCIKTGKPEGEALTWDDLPVYSTLSAMRDYVFRALHATKDYLLALEESESYDQLHKLTPAPWGEMRPAYLNLWGGVIEHALQHSMQIAVRKERIRQRF
;
A
#
# COMPACT_ATOMS: atom_id res chain seq x y z
N MET A 1 9.01 -22.44 19.34
CA MET A 1 9.30 -21.50 18.24
C MET A 1 7.96 -21.03 17.69
N SER A 2 7.46 -19.90 18.17
CA SER A 2 6.16 -19.33 17.74
C SER A 2 6.34 -18.65 16.40
N ALA A 3 5.45 -18.91 15.46
CA ALA A 3 5.39 -18.21 14.18
C ALA A 3 5.47 -16.70 14.41
N GLU A 4 6.49 -16.06 13.84
CA GLU A 4 6.63 -14.61 13.82
C GLU A 4 5.31 -14.02 13.33
N THR A 5 4.64 -13.30 14.23
CA THR A 5 3.36 -12.69 13.94
C THR A 5 3.63 -11.60 12.91
N LYS A 6 3.34 -11.87 11.63
CA LYS A 6 3.46 -10.87 10.57
C LYS A 6 2.73 -9.61 11.03
N ARG A 7 3.50 -8.54 11.21
CA ARG A 7 2.98 -7.20 11.53
C ARG A 7 2.17 -6.73 10.32
N VAL A 8 0.85 -6.83 10.41
CA VAL A 8 -0.10 -6.38 9.38
C VAL A 8 -0.86 -5.17 9.87
N TRP A 9 -1.13 -4.25 8.95
CA TRP A 9 -1.92 -3.03 9.18
C TRP A 9 -3.36 -3.39 9.61
N ARG A 10 -3.81 -2.90 10.78
CA ARG A 10 -5.16 -3.13 11.30
C ARG A 10 -5.82 -1.81 11.68
N VAL A 11 -7.13 -1.71 11.44
CA VAL A 11 -7.95 -0.56 11.84
C VAL A 11 -8.79 -0.92 13.05
N PHE A 12 -8.77 -0.07 14.07
CA PHE A 12 -9.49 -0.26 15.32
C PHE A 12 -10.42 0.92 15.60
N PRO A 13 -11.62 0.69 16.16
CA PRO A 13 -12.40 1.77 16.74
C PRO A 13 -11.69 2.30 17.99
N LEU A 14 -11.47 3.61 18.06
CA LEU A 14 -10.97 4.33 19.23
C LEU A 14 -11.89 5.51 19.52
N GLY A 15 -12.84 5.30 20.45
CA GLY A 15 -13.91 6.27 20.71
C GLY A 15 -14.77 6.48 19.46
N ASN A 16 -14.84 7.71 18.99
CA ASN A 16 -15.70 8.12 17.86
C ASN A 16 -14.96 8.10 16.51
N ARG A 17 -13.72 7.60 16.48
CA ARG A 17 -12.87 7.56 15.28
C ARG A 17 -12.28 6.16 15.08
N TYR A 18 -11.74 5.93 13.88
CA TYR A 18 -10.97 4.74 13.56
C TYR A 18 -9.47 5.09 13.54
N VAL A 19 -8.62 4.22 14.10
CA VAL A 19 -7.16 4.39 14.19
C VAL A 19 -6.42 3.15 13.67
N TYR A 20 -5.17 3.32 13.24
CA TYR A 20 -4.32 2.26 12.68
C TYR A 20 -3.30 1.78 13.74
N ASP A 21 -3.13 0.47 13.94
CA ASP A 21 -2.12 -0.08 14.86
C ASP A 21 -1.68 -1.53 14.49
N TYR A 22 -0.51 -1.95 14.94
CA TYR A 22 0.09 -3.28 14.77
C TYR A 22 -0.24 -4.25 15.93
N GLY A 23 -1.44 -4.17 16.50
CA GLY A 23 -1.84 -4.90 17.73
C GLY A 23 -2.24 -6.38 17.56
N SER A 24 -2.03 -7.18 18.61
CA SER A 24 -2.09 -8.67 18.65
C SER A 24 -3.44 -9.32 18.96
N ARG A 25 -4.56 -8.58 19.05
CA ARG A 25 -5.87 -9.18 19.40
C ARG A 25 -6.47 -10.04 18.28
N SER A 26 -7.18 -11.11 18.65
CA SER A 26 -8.07 -11.86 17.76
C SER A 26 -9.44 -11.20 17.70
N ALA A 27 -10.03 -11.14 16.50
CA ALA A 27 -11.42 -10.77 16.30
C ALA A 27 -12.02 -11.69 15.24
N ASP A 28 -13.26 -12.13 15.46
CA ASP A 28 -14.07 -12.86 14.49
C ASP A 28 -14.24 -11.99 13.24
N ASN A 29 -13.56 -12.41 12.16
CA ASN A 29 -13.35 -11.69 10.90
C ASN A 29 -12.80 -10.26 11.06
N PRO A 30 -11.48 -10.06 10.97
CA PRO A 30 -10.94 -8.75 11.25
C PRO A 30 -11.25 -7.77 10.12
N ALA A 31 -11.39 -6.50 10.48
CA ALA A 31 -11.80 -5.37 9.65
C ALA A 31 -10.87 -5.06 8.45
N PHE A 32 -9.85 -5.90 8.18
CA PHE A 32 -8.91 -5.78 7.05
C PHE A 32 -9.50 -6.17 5.68
N THR A 33 -10.82 -6.09 5.47
CA THR A 33 -11.46 -6.71 4.28
C THR A 33 -12.57 -5.90 3.60
N THR A 34 -12.85 -4.65 4.01
CA THR A 34 -13.83 -3.86 3.25
C THR A 34 -13.23 -3.39 1.92
N ILE A 35 -14.07 -3.26 0.89
CA ILE A 35 -13.62 -2.72 -0.41
C ILE A 35 -12.99 -1.33 -0.21
N ALA A 36 -13.58 -0.50 0.65
CA ALA A 36 -13.07 0.83 0.97
C ALA A 36 -11.67 0.81 1.61
N TRP A 37 -11.43 -0.12 2.54
CA TRP A 37 -10.11 -0.30 3.13
C TRP A 37 -9.09 -0.73 2.07
N ILE A 38 -9.43 -1.72 1.25
CA ILE A 38 -8.51 -2.24 0.22
C ILE A 38 -8.15 -1.14 -0.78
N MET A 39 -9.11 -0.29 -1.17
CA MET A 39 -8.83 0.82 -2.09
C MET A 39 -7.86 1.85 -1.51
N ASN A 40 -8.08 2.30 -0.26
CA ASN A 40 -7.13 3.21 0.40
C ASN A 40 -5.77 2.54 0.56
N HIS A 41 -5.75 1.26 0.95
CA HIS A 41 -4.52 0.51 1.16
C HIS A 41 -3.66 0.44 -0.10
N ILE A 42 -4.24 0.10 -1.26
CA ILE A 42 -3.54 0.09 -2.55
C ILE A 42 -2.84 1.43 -2.81
N ALA A 43 -3.58 2.53 -2.64
CA ALA A 43 -3.07 3.87 -2.91
C ALA A 43 -1.95 4.28 -1.94
N GLN A 44 -2.18 4.07 -0.64
CA GLN A 44 -1.19 4.40 0.40
C GLN A 44 0.09 3.59 0.23
N THR A 45 -0.01 2.28 -0.06
CA THR A 45 1.19 1.47 -0.30
C THR A 45 1.95 1.94 -1.54
N ALA A 46 1.24 2.24 -2.64
CA ALA A 46 1.89 2.74 -3.85
C ALA A 46 2.64 4.05 -3.59
N GLU A 47 2.02 4.98 -2.85
CA GLU A 47 2.64 6.26 -2.48
C GLU A 47 3.84 6.10 -1.55
N MET A 48 3.73 5.31 -0.48
CA MET A 48 4.82 5.10 0.47
C MET A 48 6.02 4.40 -0.17
N TYR A 49 5.79 3.38 -0.98
CA TYR A 49 6.86 2.71 -1.71
C TYR A 49 7.55 3.65 -2.70
N LEU A 50 6.78 4.44 -3.45
CA LEU A 50 7.33 5.42 -4.38
C LEU A 50 8.12 6.51 -3.65
N TYR A 51 7.66 6.95 -2.48
CA TYR A 51 8.41 7.84 -1.59
C TYR A 51 9.76 7.23 -1.21
N CYS A 52 9.78 5.97 -0.77
CA CYS A 52 11.03 5.29 -0.38
C CYS A 52 12.02 5.19 -1.54
N ILE A 53 11.51 4.89 -2.74
CA ILE A 53 12.32 4.81 -3.97
C ILE A 53 12.89 6.18 -4.34
N LYS A 54 12.06 7.23 -4.35
CA LYS A 54 12.45 8.57 -4.78
C LYS A 54 13.40 9.27 -3.80
N THR A 55 13.23 9.03 -2.49
CA THR A 55 13.96 9.75 -1.45
C THR A 55 15.11 8.95 -0.86
N GLY A 56 15.09 7.62 -1.01
CA GLY A 56 16.01 6.72 -0.32
C GLY A 56 15.77 6.62 1.18
N LYS A 57 14.61 7.09 1.69
CA LYS A 57 14.26 7.10 3.11
C LYS A 57 13.13 6.11 3.41
N PRO A 58 13.20 5.34 4.51
CA PRO A 58 12.09 4.51 4.96
C PRO A 58 10.95 5.34 5.54
N GLU A 59 9.86 4.64 5.88
CA GLU A 59 8.78 5.22 6.67
C GLU A 59 9.30 5.67 8.05
N GLY A 60 8.72 6.75 8.57
CA GLY A 60 9.08 7.31 9.88
C GLY A 60 10.15 8.39 9.87
N GLU A 61 10.88 8.57 8.76
CA GLU A 61 11.90 9.64 8.68
C GLU A 61 11.32 11.00 8.29
N ALA A 62 10.60 11.08 7.17
CA ALA A 62 9.98 12.32 6.68
C ALA A 62 8.53 12.14 6.22
N LEU A 63 8.08 10.88 6.12
CA LEU A 63 6.72 10.50 5.81
C LEU A 63 6.36 9.29 6.66
N THR A 64 5.24 9.37 7.35
CA THR A 64 4.62 8.26 8.07
C THR A 64 3.34 7.83 7.36
N TRP A 65 2.82 6.66 7.71
CA TRP A 65 1.52 6.26 7.19
C TRP A 65 0.36 7.13 7.67
N ASP A 66 0.50 7.78 8.84
CA ASP A 66 -0.52 8.68 9.40
C ASP A 66 -0.64 9.99 8.62
N ASP A 67 0.40 10.35 7.86
CA ASP A 67 0.41 11.52 6.97
C ASP A 67 -0.37 11.27 5.66
N LEU A 68 -0.62 10.00 5.31
CA LEU A 68 -1.29 9.64 4.06
C LEU A 68 -2.82 9.73 4.20
N PRO A 69 -3.51 10.34 3.22
CA PRO A 69 -4.95 10.54 3.32
C PRO A 69 -5.73 9.22 3.30
N VAL A 70 -6.80 9.18 4.08
CA VAL A 70 -7.78 8.09 4.08
C VAL A 70 -9.12 8.66 3.62
N TYR A 71 -9.56 8.26 2.43
CA TYR A 71 -10.79 8.75 1.84
C TYR A 71 -11.98 7.84 2.18
N SER A 72 -13.13 8.46 2.47
CA SER A 72 -14.36 7.77 2.84
C SER A 72 -15.36 7.60 1.70
N THR A 73 -15.15 8.24 0.54
CA THR A 73 -16.06 8.16 -0.62
C THR A 73 -15.45 7.35 -1.76
N LEU A 74 -16.29 6.62 -2.51
CA LEU A 74 -15.85 5.80 -3.64
C LEU A 74 -15.07 6.60 -4.70
N SER A 75 -15.56 7.80 -5.06
CA SER A 75 -14.87 8.64 -6.05
C SER A 75 -13.49 9.03 -5.56
N ALA A 76 -13.37 9.54 -4.33
CA ALA A 76 -12.08 9.99 -3.80
C ALA A 76 -11.09 8.82 -3.63
N MET A 77 -11.54 7.64 -3.19
CA MET A 77 -10.71 6.44 -3.14
C MET A 77 -10.23 6.01 -4.53
N ARG A 78 -11.12 6.00 -5.53
CA ARG A 78 -10.78 5.67 -6.92
C ARG A 78 -9.75 6.65 -7.47
N ASP A 79 -9.99 7.95 -7.29
CA ASP A 79 -9.12 9.00 -7.80
C ASP A 79 -7.74 8.94 -7.11
N TYR A 80 -7.71 8.56 -5.83
CA TYR A 80 -6.46 8.34 -5.11
C TYR A 80 -5.66 7.15 -5.66
N VAL A 81 -6.30 5.99 -5.88
CA VAL A 81 -5.65 4.82 -6.49
C VAL A 81 -5.05 5.19 -7.85
N PHE A 82 -5.81 5.87 -8.71
CA PHE A 82 -5.29 6.27 -10.02
C PHE A 82 -4.14 7.25 -9.93
N ARG A 83 -4.24 8.26 -9.04
CA ARG A 83 -3.14 9.22 -8.83
C ARG A 83 -1.86 8.52 -8.38
N ALA A 84 -1.95 7.58 -7.44
CA ALA A 84 -0.78 6.87 -6.92
C ALA A 84 -0.15 5.97 -8.00
N LEU A 85 -0.95 5.20 -8.73
CA LEU A 85 -0.46 4.33 -9.81
C LEU A 85 0.08 5.13 -11.01
N HIS A 86 -0.54 6.27 -11.34
CA HIS A 86 0.01 7.19 -12.35
C HIS A 86 1.35 7.76 -11.92
N ALA A 87 1.52 8.17 -10.65
CA ALA A 87 2.82 8.64 -10.17
C ALA A 87 3.92 7.57 -10.29
N THR A 88 3.58 6.29 -10.10
CA THR A 88 4.51 5.17 -10.35
C THR A 88 4.84 5.02 -11.83
N LYS A 89 3.82 5.09 -12.71
CA LYS A 89 4.02 5.06 -14.16
C LYS A 89 4.90 6.22 -14.62
N ASP A 90 4.61 7.43 -14.17
CA ASP A 90 5.34 8.65 -14.54
C ASP A 90 6.79 8.59 -14.07
N TYR A 91 7.04 8.02 -12.87
CA TYR A 91 8.39 7.73 -12.41
C TYR A 91 9.14 6.79 -13.37
N LEU A 92 8.51 5.68 -13.78
CA LEU A 92 9.13 4.71 -14.70
C LEU A 92 9.41 5.33 -16.08
N LEU A 93 8.48 6.13 -16.60
CA LEU A 93 8.62 6.79 -17.90
C LEU A 93 9.65 7.94 -17.89
N ALA A 94 9.96 8.49 -16.71
CA ALA A 94 10.98 9.52 -16.56
C ALA A 94 12.41 8.95 -16.45
N LEU A 95 12.58 7.63 -16.33
CA LEU A 95 13.90 7.01 -16.33
C LEU A 95 14.49 7.06 -17.75
N GLU A 96 15.62 7.73 -17.91
CA GLU A 96 16.38 7.67 -19.16
C GLU A 96 16.86 6.24 -19.42
N GLU A 97 16.79 5.78 -20.66
CA GLU A 97 17.14 4.40 -21.02
C GLU A 97 18.55 4.03 -20.58
N SER A 98 19.51 4.95 -20.75
CA SER A 98 20.92 4.80 -20.36
C SER A 98 21.15 4.63 -18.86
N GLU A 99 20.25 5.13 -18.01
CA GLU A 99 20.38 5.07 -16.55
C GLU A 99 19.39 4.10 -15.90
N SER A 100 18.39 3.65 -16.65
CA SER A 100 17.26 2.87 -16.16
C SER A 100 17.70 1.61 -15.41
N TYR A 101 18.69 0.88 -15.93
CA TYR A 101 19.22 -0.32 -15.28
C TYR A 101 19.82 0.00 -13.91
N ASP A 102 20.70 1.00 -13.84
CA ASP A 102 21.39 1.37 -12.60
C ASP A 102 20.42 1.92 -11.56
N GLN A 103 19.48 2.78 -11.97
CA GLN A 103 18.46 3.31 -11.08
C GLN A 103 17.53 2.21 -10.53
N LEU A 104 17.17 1.22 -11.36
CA LEU A 104 16.32 0.10 -10.94
C LEU A 104 17.05 -0.91 -10.05
N HIS A 105 18.38 -1.05 -10.19
CA HIS A 105 19.19 -1.95 -9.36
C HIS A 105 19.75 -1.28 -8.09
N LYS A 106 19.69 0.05 -8.00
CA LYS A 106 20.04 0.79 -6.78
C LYS A 106 19.24 0.28 -5.58
N LEU A 107 19.93 0.10 -4.47
CA LEU A 107 19.29 -0.26 -3.19
C LEU A 107 18.48 0.93 -2.67
N THR A 108 17.22 0.67 -2.35
CA THR A 108 16.28 1.60 -1.74
C THR A 108 15.57 0.88 -0.58
N PRO A 109 15.19 1.61 0.49
CA PRO A 109 14.49 0.98 1.60
C PRO A 109 13.09 0.55 1.16
N ALA A 110 12.62 -0.58 1.68
CA ALA A 110 11.20 -0.83 1.86
C ALA A 110 10.63 0.15 2.91
N PRO A 111 9.30 0.30 3.02
CA PRO A 111 8.72 1.13 4.09
C PRO A 111 9.25 0.76 5.49
N TRP A 112 9.47 -0.51 5.78
CA TRP A 112 10.01 -0.99 7.07
C TRP A 112 11.55 -0.95 7.20
N GLY A 113 12.26 -0.31 6.27
CA GLY A 113 13.70 -0.08 6.34
C GLY A 113 14.61 -1.14 5.73
N GLU A 114 14.07 -2.29 5.29
CA GLU A 114 14.87 -3.30 4.59
C GLU A 114 15.35 -2.78 3.23
N MET A 115 16.67 -2.78 3.01
CA MET A 115 17.25 -2.34 1.74
C MET A 115 17.13 -3.43 0.67
N ARG A 116 16.59 -3.06 -0.51
CA ARG A 116 16.48 -3.96 -1.67
C ARG A 116 16.55 -3.18 -2.99
N PRO A 117 16.87 -3.83 -4.11
CA PRO A 117 16.81 -3.18 -5.42
C PRO A 117 15.47 -2.47 -5.65
N ALA A 118 15.52 -1.26 -6.20
CA ALA A 118 14.34 -0.44 -6.45
C ALA A 118 13.29 -1.16 -7.31
N TYR A 119 13.72 -2.00 -8.26
CA TYR A 119 12.78 -2.78 -9.07
C TYR A 119 11.95 -3.77 -8.24
N LEU A 120 12.48 -4.33 -7.14
CA LEU A 120 11.71 -5.21 -6.24
C LEU A 120 10.69 -4.41 -5.42
N ASN A 121 11.04 -3.19 -5.00
CA ASN A 121 10.11 -2.27 -4.36
C ASN A 121 8.97 -1.88 -5.31
N LEU A 122 9.27 -1.57 -6.58
CA LEU A 122 8.28 -1.23 -7.60
C LEU A 122 7.38 -2.42 -7.95
N TRP A 123 8.00 -3.55 -8.30
CA TRP A 123 7.28 -4.73 -8.75
C TRP A 123 6.45 -5.33 -7.63
N GLY A 124 7.10 -5.74 -6.53
CA GLY A 124 6.42 -6.43 -5.44
C GLY A 124 5.57 -5.49 -4.57
N GLY A 125 6.07 -4.29 -4.30
CA GLY A 125 5.44 -3.35 -3.38
C GLY A 125 4.31 -2.52 -3.97
N VAL A 126 4.36 -2.25 -5.27
CA VAL A 126 3.37 -1.41 -5.95
C VAL A 126 2.53 -2.21 -6.92
N ILE A 127 3.16 -2.81 -7.95
CA ILE A 127 2.45 -3.38 -9.10
C ILE A 127 1.73 -4.68 -8.71
N GLU A 128 2.47 -5.67 -8.21
CA GLU A 128 1.93 -6.96 -7.79
C GLU A 128 0.92 -6.79 -6.66
N HIS A 129 1.26 -5.96 -5.66
CA HIS A 129 0.40 -5.67 -4.51
C HIS A 129 -0.96 -5.08 -4.93
N ALA A 130 -0.95 -4.10 -5.84
CA ALA A 130 -2.18 -3.51 -6.38
C ALA A 130 -3.03 -4.52 -7.16
N LEU A 131 -2.41 -5.40 -7.95
CA LEU A 131 -3.11 -6.46 -8.70
C LEU A 131 -3.77 -7.47 -7.75
N GLN A 132 -3.03 -7.98 -6.77
CA GLN A 132 -3.54 -8.94 -5.78
C GLN A 132 -4.74 -8.36 -5.03
N HIS A 133 -4.67 -7.11 -4.59
CA HIS A 133 -5.77 -6.45 -3.90
C HIS A 133 -6.95 -6.07 -4.81
N SER A 134 -6.71 -5.79 -6.08
CA SER A 134 -7.79 -5.58 -7.05
C SER A 134 -8.61 -6.85 -7.28
N MET A 135 -7.96 -8.03 -7.32
CA MET A 135 -8.66 -9.33 -7.38
C MET A 135 -9.52 -9.56 -6.12
N GLN A 136 -8.99 -9.19 -4.95
CA GLN A 136 -9.70 -9.26 -3.69
C GLN A 136 -10.96 -8.38 -3.67
N ILE A 137 -10.92 -7.20 -4.28
CA ILE A 137 -12.08 -6.31 -4.46
C ILE A 137 -13.10 -6.97 -5.40
N ALA A 138 -12.66 -7.51 -6.54
CA ALA A 138 -13.56 -8.12 -7.53
C ALA A 138 -14.37 -9.28 -6.92
N VAL A 139 -13.69 -10.22 -6.24
CA VAL A 139 -14.35 -11.36 -5.57
C VAL A 139 -15.34 -10.89 -4.50
N ARG A 140 -15.01 -9.83 -3.74
CA ARG A 140 -15.90 -9.29 -2.71
C ARG A 140 -17.13 -8.63 -3.31
N LYS A 141 -16.96 -7.85 -4.37
CA LYS A 141 -18.08 -7.24 -5.10
C LYS A 141 -19.06 -8.31 -5.56
N GLU A 142 -18.56 -9.41 -6.12
CA GLU A 142 -19.41 -10.52 -6.57
C GLU A 142 -20.14 -11.20 -5.40
N ARG A 143 -19.43 -11.48 -4.29
CA ARG A 143 -20.08 -12.04 -3.08
C ARG A 143 -21.17 -11.15 -2.50
N ILE A 144 -21.03 -9.82 -2.58
CA ILE A 144 -22.06 -8.88 -2.13
C ILE A 144 -23.27 -8.97 -3.07
N ARG A 145 -23.07 -9.00 -4.38
CA ARG A 145 -24.15 -9.12 -5.38
C ARG A 145 -24.93 -10.43 -5.34
N GLN A 146 -24.33 -11.50 -4.83
CA GLN A 146 -25.02 -12.80 -4.69
C GLN A 146 -25.85 -12.88 -3.40
N ARG A 147 -25.64 -11.96 -2.45
CA ARG A 147 -26.32 -11.91 -1.15
C ARG A 147 -27.51 -10.95 -1.11
N PHE A 148 -27.61 -10.06 -2.09
CA PHE A 148 -28.64 -9.03 -2.25
C PHE A 148 -29.15 -9.05 -3.68
#